data_AF-A0A6J6AMZ8-F1
#
_entry.id   AF-A0A6J6AMZ8-F1
#
_cell.length_a   1.000
_cell.length_b   1.000
_cell.length_c   1.000
_cell.angle_alpha   90.00
_cell.angle_beta   90.00
_cell.angle_gamma   90.00
#
_symmetry.space_group_name_H-M   'P 1'
#
loop_
_entity.id
_entity.type
_entity.pdbx_description
1 polymer ?
#
loop_
_entity_poly.entity_id
_entity_poly.type
_entity_poly.pdbx_seq_one_letter_code
_entity_poly.pdbx_strand_id
1 'polypeptide(L)'
;MSSTKAKPTIVGRLAYLPKPDGPHARLGVLWFIAACAACALGTIAVAALFSVLAAVAAMQTARAWTDVGRRSNPIVCGVAAAVVPIAALAGPKGFGAGLIVAMGLVVIGGVLGNNVVVGFRSAILPGLAAGAVVLTGRTDMGALVVLLILISAYETGDYLMGAEAESIFEGPLSGFAAVMVVTFAESVFQIGPFETRAGWVFGALVAVLAPLGALVASSLTPTSESAGPALRRLDAWLVVAPVWCWMLTNYLARSG
;
A
#
# COMPACT_ATOMS: atom_id res chain seq x y z
N MET A 1 -34.24 16.52 -24.48
CA MET A 1 -32.98 17.23 -24.18
C MET A 1 -31.93 16.18 -23.86
N SER A 2 -30.95 16.02 -24.75
CA SER A 2 -29.86 15.06 -24.62
C SER A 2 -28.89 15.55 -23.53
N SER A 3 -28.82 14.85 -22.41
CA SER A 3 -27.81 15.07 -21.38
C SER A 3 -26.47 14.56 -21.90
N THR A 4 -25.67 15.44 -22.48
CA THR A 4 -24.26 15.22 -22.73
C THR A 4 -23.57 14.95 -21.39
N LYS A 5 -23.38 13.67 -21.05
CA LYS A 5 -22.55 13.27 -19.91
C LYS A 5 -21.17 13.90 -20.09
N ALA A 6 -20.86 14.91 -19.27
CA ALA A 6 -19.55 15.53 -19.23
C ALA A 6 -18.50 14.43 -19.04
N LYS A 7 -17.47 14.41 -19.90
CA LYS A 7 -16.37 13.46 -19.74
C LYS A 7 -15.75 13.69 -18.35
N PRO A 8 -15.61 12.65 -17.53
CA PRO A 8 -14.97 12.81 -16.23
C PRO A 8 -13.56 13.34 -16.43
N THR A 9 -13.25 14.47 -15.80
CA THR A 9 -11.89 15.02 -15.74
C THR A 9 -10.93 14.00 -15.12
N ILE A 10 -9.66 13.99 -15.55
CA ILE A 10 -8.63 13.08 -15.04
C ILE A 10 -8.56 13.12 -13.50
N VAL A 11 -8.70 14.32 -12.92
CA VAL A 11 -8.77 14.53 -11.47
C VAL A 11 -9.94 13.77 -10.85
N GLY A 12 -11.16 13.88 -11.39
CA GLY A 12 -12.32 13.14 -10.89
C GLY A 12 -12.24 11.61 -11.08
N ARG A 13 -11.38 11.12 -11.98
CA ARG A 13 -11.13 9.68 -12.15
C ARG A 13 -10.18 9.12 -11.07
N LEU A 14 -9.24 9.94 -10.59
CA LEU A 14 -8.17 9.52 -9.69
C LEU A 14 -8.41 9.95 -8.24
N ALA A 15 -9.10 11.07 -8.04
CA ALA A 15 -9.48 11.54 -6.73
C ALA A 15 -10.52 10.59 -6.12
N TYR A 16 -10.20 10.10 -4.93
CA TYR A 16 -11.12 9.36 -4.10
C TYR A 16 -11.42 10.23 -2.88
N LEU A 17 -12.70 10.56 -2.68
CA LEU A 17 -13.15 11.22 -1.47
C LEU A 17 -13.65 10.16 -0.50
N PRO A 18 -13.10 10.10 0.73
CA PRO A 18 -13.64 9.24 1.77
C PRO A 18 -15.12 9.54 1.98
N LYS A 19 -15.98 8.52 1.92
CA LYS A 19 -17.39 8.66 2.27
C LYS A 19 -17.52 8.46 3.78
N PRO A 20 -18.10 9.41 4.54
CA PRO A 20 -18.26 9.29 5.99
C PRO A 20 -19.18 8.11 6.38
N ASP A 21 -20.09 7.72 5.50
CA ASP A 21 -21.06 6.66 5.76
C ASP A 21 -20.47 5.25 5.54
N GLY A 22 -20.10 4.58 6.64
CA GLY A 22 -19.80 3.14 6.65
C GLY A 22 -18.93 2.66 7.82
N PRO A 23 -18.70 1.33 7.96
CA PRO A 23 -17.84 0.75 9.02
C PRO A 23 -16.33 1.02 8.81
N HIS A 24 -15.97 1.99 7.96
CA HIS A 24 -14.61 2.26 7.50
C HIS A 24 -13.66 2.61 8.64
N ALA A 25 -14.10 3.41 9.62
CA ALA A 25 -13.31 3.74 10.80
C ALA A 25 -12.98 2.49 11.64
N ARG A 26 -13.97 1.62 11.90
CA ARG A 26 -13.78 0.37 12.68
C ARG A 26 -12.81 -0.58 11.98
N LEU A 27 -12.92 -0.71 10.67
CA LEU A 27 -11.99 -1.53 9.87
C LEU A 27 -10.56 -0.96 9.87
N GLY A 28 -10.41 0.37 9.90
CA GLY A 28 -9.11 1.02 10.03
C GLY A 28 -8.44 0.72 11.37
N VAL A 29 -9.19 0.85 12.47
CA VAL A 29 -8.70 0.53 13.81
C VAL A 29 -8.34 -0.96 13.92
N LEU A 30 -9.20 -1.86 13.41
CA LEU A 30 -8.92 -3.29 13.42
C LEU A 30 -7.66 -3.64 12.61
N TRP A 31 -7.48 -3.00 11.45
CA TRP A 31 -6.28 -3.15 10.63
C TRP A 31 -5.02 -2.71 11.37
N PHE A 32 -5.06 -1.54 12.01
CA PHE A 32 -3.93 -1.04 12.79
C PHE A 32 -3.56 -1.98 13.93
N ILE A 33 -4.55 -2.44 14.71
CA ILE A 33 -4.33 -3.41 15.79
C ILE A 33 -3.73 -4.71 15.25
N ALA A 34 -4.25 -5.24 14.14
CA ALA A 34 -3.72 -6.44 13.51
C ALA A 34 -2.28 -6.26 13.03
N ALA A 35 -1.95 -5.11 12.44
CA ALA A 35 -0.60 -4.78 11.98
C ALA A 35 0.38 -4.63 13.15
N CYS A 36 -0.02 -3.97 14.24
CA CYS A 36 0.77 -3.88 15.48
C CYS A 36 1.00 -5.26 16.09
N ALA A 37 -0.03 -6.10 16.19
CA ALA A 37 0.09 -7.46 16.69
C ALA A 37 1.01 -8.31 15.80
N ALA A 38 0.92 -8.17 14.48
CA ALA A 38 1.82 -8.85 13.55
C ALA A 38 3.28 -8.41 13.72
N CYS A 39 3.54 -7.11 13.91
CA CYS A 39 4.89 -6.61 14.21
C CYS A 39 5.42 -7.17 15.53
N ALA A 40 4.59 -7.21 16.57
CA ALA A 40 4.95 -7.78 17.87
C ALA A 40 5.24 -9.29 17.82
N LEU A 41 4.54 -10.03 16.95
CA LEU A 41 4.76 -11.47 16.72
C LEU A 41 5.93 -11.76 15.77
N GLY A 42 6.51 -10.75 15.14
CA GLY A 42 7.69 -10.86 14.28
C GLY A 42 7.40 -10.99 12.78
N THR A 43 8.47 -11.07 11.99
CA THR A 43 8.43 -10.96 10.52
C THR A 43 7.56 -12.02 9.84
N ILE A 44 7.44 -13.23 10.41
CA ILE A 44 6.58 -14.29 9.88
C ILE A 44 5.11 -13.89 9.96
N ALA A 45 4.68 -13.29 11.08
CA ALA A 45 3.31 -12.82 11.25
C ALA A 45 3.02 -11.63 10.32
N VAL A 46 3.97 -10.71 10.16
CA VAL A 46 3.90 -9.63 9.15
C VAL A 46 3.73 -10.21 7.75
N ALA A 47 4.54 -11.21 7.38
CA ALA A 47 4.43 -11.87 6.09
C ALA A 47 3.07 -12.53 5.88
N ALA A 48 2.55 -13.25 6.88
CA ALA A 48 1.22 -13.85 6.79
C ALA A 48 0.14 -12.78 6.57
N LEU A 49 0.12 -11.72 7.38
CA LEU A 49 -0.86 -10.65 7.29
C LEU A 49 -0.81 -9.94 5.93
N PHE A 50 0.36 -9.50 5.49
CA PHE A 50 0.53 -8.77 4.24
C PHE A 50 0.38 -9.66 3.00
N SER A 51 0.64 -10.98 3.10
CA SER A 51 0.33 -11.94 2.02
C SER A 51 -1.17 -12.07 1.81
N VAL A 52 -1.94 -12.21 2.90
CA VAL A 52 -3.41 -12.27 2.83
C VAL A 52 -3.96 -10.96 2.27
N LEU A 53 -3.47 -9.81 2.76
CA LEU A 53 -3.93 -8.52 2.29
C LEU A 53 -3.64 -8.30 0.79
N ALA A 54 -2.42 -8.61 0.33
CA ALA A 54 -2.04 -8.53 -1.07
C ALA A 54 -2.88 -9.47 -1.95
N ALA A 55 -3.13 -10.70 -1.49
CA ALA A 55 -3.96 -11.67 -2.20
C ALA A 55 -5.39 -11.14 -2.38
N VAL A 56 -5.99 -10.63 -1.31
CA VAL A 56 -7.37 -10.11 -1.33
C VAL A 56 -7.45 -8.85 -2.18
N ALA A 57 -6.48 -7.93 -2.08
CA ALA A 57 -6.41 -6.74 -2.92
C ALA A 57 -6.31 -7.09 -4.41
N ALA A 58 -5.46 -8.06 -4.76
CA ALA A 58 -5.31 -8.53 -6.14
C ALA A 58 -6.57 -9.23 -6.65
N MET A 59 -7.22 -10.07 -5.83
CA MET A 59 -8.50 -10.70 -6.17
C MET A 59 -9.60 -9.68 -6.41
N GLN A 60 -9.74 -8.68 -5.53
CA GLN A 60 -10.75 -7.61 -5.66
C GLN A 60 -10.50 -6.78 -6.93
N THR A 61 -9.24 -6.42 -7.19
CA THR A 61 -8.86 -5.65 -8.39
C THR A 61 -9.16 -6.42 -9.67
N ALA A 62 -8.82 -7.71 -9.73
CA ALA A 62 -9.09 -8.56 -10.88
C ALA A 62 -10.60 -8.77 -11.12
N ARG A 63 -11.40 -8.89 -10.04
CA ARG A 63 -12.87 -8.95 -10.13
C ARG A 63 -13.45 -7.66 -10.70
N ALA A 64 -13.02 -6.50 -10.19
CA ALA A 64 -13.47 -5.20 -10.71
C ALA A 64 -13.22 -5.05 -12.23
N TRP A 65 -12.06 -5.52 -12.73
CA TRP A 65 -11.79 -5.54 -14.17
C TRP A 65 -12.63 -6.56 -14.95
N THR A 66 -12.93 -7.70 -14.34
CA THR A 66 -13.78 -8.74 -14.91
C THR A 66 -15.21 -8.23 -15.09
N ASP A 67 -15.73 -7.44 -14.14
CA ASP A 67 -17.06 -6.85 -14.18
C ASP A 67 -17.23 -5.85 -15.34
N VAL A 68 -16.14 -5.20 -15.77
CA VAL A 68 -16.11 -4.32 -16.96
C VAL A 68 -15.68 -5.04 -18.24
N GLY A 69 -15.72 -6.37 -18.25
CA GLY A 69 -15.49 -7.21 -19.44
C GLY A 69 -14.02 -7.56 -19.73
N ARG A 70 -13.05 -7.14 -18.90
CA ARG A 70 -11.63 -7.51 -19.04
C ARG A 70 -11.28 -8.62 -18.06
N ARG A 71 -11.52 -9.86 -18.49
CA ARG A 71 -11.38 -11.05 -17.65
C ARG A 71 -9.93 -11.33 -17.27
N SER A 72 -9.69 -11.53 -15.98
CA SER A 72 -8.47 -12.16 -15.46
C SER A 72 -8.87 -13.03 -14.27
N ASN A 73 -8.28 -14.22 -14.15
CA ASN A 73 -8.58 -15.14 -13.05
C ASN A 73 -8.17 -14.50 -11.70
N PRO A 74 -9.12 -14.19 -10.80
CA PRO A 74 -8.81 -13.55 -9.52
C PRO A 74 -7.90 -14.41 -8.64
N ILE A 75 -8.07 -15.73 -8.65
CA ILE A 75 -7.28 -16.66 -7.84
C ILE A 75 -5.81 -16.61 -8.26
N VAL A 76 -5.54 -16.64 -9.57
CA VAL A 76 -4.17 -16.53 -10.10
C VAL A 76 -3.55 -15.19 -9.67
N CYS A 77 -4.30 -14.10 -9.76
CA CYS A 77 -3.82 -12.77 -9.31
C CYS A 77 -3.53 -12.74 -7.81
N GLY A 78 -4.41 -13.35 -7.00
CA GLY A 78 -4.25 -13.44 -5.55
C GLY A 78 -3.03 -14.27 -5.14
N VAL A 79 -2.84 -15.44 -5.73
CA VAL A 79 -1.68 -16.31 -5.49
C VAL A 79 -0.39 -15.62 -5.93
N ALA A 80 -0.38 -15.01 -7.11
CA ALA A 80 0.77 -14.25 -7.61
C ALA A 80 1.16 -13.11 -6.65
N ALA A 81 0.18 -12.36 -6.13
CA ALA A 81 0.44 -11.29 -5.16
C ALA A 81 0.95 -11.81 -3.81
N ALA A 82 0.41 -12.93 -3.31
CA ALA A 82 0.79 -13.52 -2.02
C ALA A 82 2.20 -14.12 -2.00
N VAL A 83 2.66 -14.67 -3.14
CA VAL A 83 3.98 -15.31 -3.23
C VAL A 83 5.12 -14.33 -2.91
N VAL A 84 4.97 -13.05 -3.27
CA VAL A 84 6.03 -12.04 -3.12
C VAL A 84 6.39 -11.78 -1.65
N PRO A 85 5.46 -11.41 -0.74
CA PRO A 85 5.76 -11.27 0.69
C PRO A 85 6.20 -12.57 1.36
N ILE A 86 5.71 -13.74 0.94
CA ILE A 86 6.20 -15.02 1.45
C ILE A 86 7.68 -15.21 1.07
N ALA A 87 8.03 -14.98 -0.20
CA ALA A 87 9.39 -15.13 -0.68
C ALA A 87 10.36 -14.09 -0.08
N ALA A 88 9.86 -12.91 0.29
CA ALA A 88 10.63 -11.89 1.00
C ALA A 88 11.15 -12.36 2.37
N LEU A 89 10.55 -13.40 2.97
CA LEU A 89 11.10 -14.06 4.16
C LEU A 89 12.49 -14.64 3.92
N ALA A 90 12.89 -14.96 2.68
CA ALA A 90 14.23 -15.41 2.35
C ALA A 90 15.21 -14.25 2.06
N GLY A 91 14.82 -13.00 2.33
CA GLY A 91 15.64 -11.80 2.12
C GLY A 91 15.54 -11.24 0.69
N PRO A 92 16.46 -10.32 0.30
CA PRO A 92 16.36 -9.59 -0.97
C PRO A 92 16.34 -10.49 -2.21
N LYS A 93 17.13 -11.58 -2.21
CA LYS A 93 17.13 -12.58 -3.29
C LYS A 93 15.78 -13.29 -3.38
N GLY A 94 15.20 -13.65 -2.24
CA GLY A 94 13.87 -14.26 -2.16
C GLY A 94 12.78 -13.32 -2.67
N PHE A 95 12.80 -12.05 -2.26
CA PHE A 95 11.88 -11.02 -2.75
C PHE A 95 11.93 -10.88 -4.29
N GLY A 96 13.14 -10.79 -4.87
CA GLY A 96 13.34 -10.75 -6.31
C GLY A 96 12.83 -12.01 -7.02
N ALA A 97 13.13 -13.20 -6.50
CA ALA A 97 12.62 -14.46 -7.02
C ALA A 97 11.09 -14.55 -6.96
N GLY A 98 10.48 -14.09 -5.86
CA GLY A 98 9.04 -14.02 -5.68
C GLY A 98 8.35 -13.15 -6.73
N LEU A 99 8.93 -11.99 -7.06
CA LEU A 99 8.44 -11.14 -8.14
C LEU A 99 8.50 -11.86 -9.50
N ILE A 100 9.61 -12.55 -9.80
CA ILE A 100 9.74 -13.34 -11.04
C ILE A 100 8.67 -14.43 -11.12
N VAL A 101 8.45 -15.17 -10.03
CA VAL A 101 7.40 -16.20 -9.96
C VAL A 101 6.01 -15.59 -10.13
N ALA A 102 5.72 -14.47 -9.47
CA ALA A 102 4.45 -13.76 -9.60
C ALA A 102 4.18 -13.32 -11.05
N MET A 103 5.20 -12.76 -11.72
CA MET A 103 5.12 -12.40 -13.13
C MET A 103 4.88 -13.65 -14.01
N GLY A 104 5.60 -14.74 -13.74
CA GLY A 104 5.41 -16.02 -14.44
C GLY A 104 3.99 -16.57 -14.31
N LEU A 105 3.41 -16.54 -13.11
CA LEU A 105 2.03 -16.97 -12.85
C LEU A 105 1.01 -16.13 -13.64
N VAL A 106 1.21 -14.82 -13.73
CA VAL A 106 0.38 -13.92 -14.54
C VAL A 106 0.50 -14.24 -16.03
N VAL A 107 1.72 -14.46 -16.53
CA VAL A 107 1.97 -14.81 -17.94
C VAL A 107 1.34 -16.16 -18.28
N ILE A 108 1.50 -17.18 -17.44
CA ILE A 108 0.86 -18.50 -17.60
C ILE A 108 -0.66 -18.34 -17.62
N GLY A 109 -1.23 -17.55 -16.71
CA GLY A 109 -2.65 -17.21 -16.74
C GLY A 109 -3.07 -16.58 -18.07
N GLY A 110 -2.21 -15.74 -18.65
CA GLY A 110 -2.38 -15.15 -19.97
C GLY A 110 -2.46 -16.15 -21.12
N VAL A 111 -1.52 -17.10 -21.14
CA VAL A 111 -1.51 -18.21 -22.11
C VAL A 111 -2.80 -19.04 -22.02
N LEU A 112 -3.39 -19.12 -20.83
CA LEU A 112 -4.68 -19.78 -20.57
C LEU A 112 -5.91 -18.89 -20.87
N GLY A 113 -5.74 -17.76 -21.56
CA GLY A 113 -6.82 -16.89 -22.03
C GLY A 113 -7.21 -15.74 -21.09
N ASN A 114 -6.43 -15.48 -20.03
CA ASN A 114 -6.65 -14.30 -19.16
C ASN A 114 -6.01 -13.03 -19.73
N ASN A 115 -6.53 -11.86 -19.35
CA ASN A 115 -5.92 -10.60 -19.69
C ASN A 115 -4.65 -10.35 -18.84
N VAL A 116 -3.49 -10.53 -19.46
CA VAL A 116 -2.16 -10.36 -18.84
C VAL A 116 -1.98 -8.95 -18.24
N VAL A 117 -2.46 -7.91 -18.92
CA VAL A 117 -2.33 -6.53 -18.45
C VAL A 117 -3.11 -6.31 -17.16
N VAL A 118 -4.33 -6.86 -17.08
CA VAL A 118 -5.13 -6.84 -15.85
C VAL A 118 -4.45 -7.66 -14.75
N GLY A 119 -3.92 -8.83 -15.08
CA GLY A 119 -3.17 -9.67 -14.14
C GLY A 119 -1.98 -8.95 -13.53
N PHE A 120 -1.16 -8.28 -14.37
CA PHE A 120 -0.01 -7.51 -13.89
C PHE A 120 -0.43 -6.35 -12.99
N ARG A 121 -1.45 -5.55 -13.40
CA ARG A 121 -1.99 -4.45 -12.60
C ARG A 121 -2.52 -4.91 -11.24
N SER A 122 -3.21 -6.05 -11.23
CA SER A 122 -3.87 -6.56 -10.03
C SER A 122 -2.87 -7.20 -9.06
N ALA A 123 -1.86 -7.90 -9.56
CA ALA A 123 -1.00 -8.73 -8.72
C ALA A 123 0.33 -8.06 -8.33
N ILE A 124 1.02 -7.40 -9.28
CA ILE A 124 2.43 -7.04 -9.08
C ILE A 124 2.57 -5.89 -8.09
N LEU A 125 1.80 -4.80 -8.22
CA LEU A 125 1.95 -3.66 -7.33
C LEU A 125 1.55 -3.99 -5.88
N PRO A 126 0.42 -4.66 -5.60
CA PRO A 126 0.11 -5.12 -4.25
C PRO A 126 1.15 -6.10 -3.69
N GLY A 127 1.63 -7.05 -4.51
CA GLY A 127 2.66 -8.01 -4.10
C GLY A 127 4.01 -7.34 -3.80
N LEU A 128 4.44 -6.39 -4.64
CA LEU A 128 5.65 -5.59 -4.45
C LEU A 128 5.60 -4.80 -3.14
N ALA A 129 4.50 -4.10 -2.90
CA ALA A 129 4.29 -3.31 -1.69
C ALA A 129 4.33 -4.19 -0.44
N ALA A 130 3.54 -5.26 -0.42
CA ALA A 130 3.50 -6.21 0.69
C ALA A 130 4.88 -6.87 0.92
N GLY A 131 5.58 -7.27 -0.14
CA GLY A 131 6.91 -7.85 0.01
C GLY A 131 7.96 -6.85 0.48
N ALA A 132 7.84 -5.58 0.10
CA ALA A 132 8.71 -4.52 0.62
C ALA A 132 8.49 -4.28 2.13
N VAL A 133 7.25 -4.39 2.63
CA VAL A 133 6.96 -4.36 4.07
C VAL A 133 7.63 -5.53 4.79
N VAL A 134 7.47 -6.75 4.28
CA VAL A 134 8.10 -7.94 4.88
C VAL A 134 9.62 -7.82 4.87
N LEU A 135 10.20 -7.36 3.76
CA LEU A 135 11.64 -7.16 3.65
C LEU A 135 12.13 -6.07 4.62
N THR A 136 11.37 -4.99 4.79
CA THR A 136 11.65 -3.96 5.81
C THR A 136 11.68 -4.58 7.20
N GLY A 137 10.64 -5.33 7.59
CA GLY A 137 10.59 -5.99 8.91
C GLY A 137 11.62 -7.11 9.10
N ARG A 138 12.17 -7.68 8.03
CA ARG A 138 13.31 -8.61 8.08
C ARG A 138 14.63 -7.87 8.27
N THR A 139 14.77 -6.70 7.65
CA THR A 139 15.96 -5.85 7.74
C THR A 139 16.04 -5.19 9.11
N ASP A 140 14.97 -4.52 9.55
CA ASP A 140 14.86 -3.91 10.87
C ASP A 140 13.38 -3.76 11.25
N MET A 141 12.98 -4.41 12.35
CA MET A 141 11.58 -4.38 12.82
C MET A 141 11.20 -3.01 13.41
N GLY A 142 12.14 -2.30 14.03
CA GLY A 142 11.91 -0.95 14.57
C GLY A 142 11.55 0.02 13.45
N ALA A 143 12.30 -0.02 12.34
CA ALA A 143 12.02 0.77 11.15
C ALA A 143 10.65 0.45 10.55
N LEU A 144 10.23 -0.82 10.53
CA LEU A 144 8.89 -1.20 10.08
C LEU A 144 7.79 -0.65 11.01
N VAL A 145 7.99 -0.70 12.32
CA VAL A 145 7.04 -0.13 13.30
C VAL A 145 6.93 1.38 13.12
N VAL A 146 8.05 2.10 12.93
CA VAL A 146 8.03 3.54 12.64
C VAL A 146 7.27 3.82 11.35
N LEU A 147 7.54 3.08 10.27
CA LEU A 147 6.81 3.20 9.01
C LEU A 147 5.30 2.99 9.20
N LEU A 148 4.92 1.94 9.93
CA LEU A 148 3.52 1.65 10.25
C LEU A 148 2.86 2.82 10.99
N ILE A 149 3.52 3.39 12.00
CA ILE A 149 2.98 4.52 12.77
C ILE A 149 2.83 5.75 11.88
N LEU A 150 3.84 6.07 11.05
CA LEU A 150 3.79 7.23 10.15
C LEU A 150 2.66 7.10 9.12
N ILE A 151 2.51 5.95 8.46
CA ILE A 151 1.40 5.71 7.53
C ILE A 151 0.06 5.78 8.26
N SER A 152 -0.05 5.21 9.46
CA SER A 152 -1.31 5.24 10.24
C SER A 152 -1.67 6.67 10.67
N ALA A 153 -0.68 7.49 11.01
CA ALA A 153 -0.86 8.91 11.32
C ALA A 153 -1.34 9.68 10.09
N TYR A 154 -0.74 9.44 8.92
CA TYR A 154 -1.20 9.98 7.65
C TYR A 154 -2.66 9.62 7.39
N GLU A 155 -3.00 8.32 7.40
CA GLU A 155 -4.36 7.84 7.12
C GLU A 155 -5.38 8.42 8.11
N THR A 156 -5.01 8.55 9.39
CA THR A 156 -5.87 9.14 10.41
C THR A 156 -6.10 10.62 10.15
N GLY A 157 -5.05 11.40 9.88
CA GLY A 157 -5.16 12.82 9.57
C GLY A 157 -5.96 13.09 8.28
N ASP A 158 -5.70 12.28 7.24
CA ASP A 158 -6.39 12.34 5.95
C ASP A 158 -7.87 12.00 6.09
N TYR A 159 -8.20 10.94 6.83
CA TYR A 159 -9.60 10.56 7.06
C TYR A 159 -10.36 11.58 7.92
N LEU A 160 -9.77 12.04 9.03
CA LEU A 160 -10.47 12.93 9.98
C LEU A 160 -10.83 14.28 9.36
N MET A 161 -9.92 14.88 8.58
CA MET A 161 -10.22 16.14 7.90
C MET A 161 -10.89 15.93 6.54
N GLY A 162 -10.52 14.89 5.80
CA GLY A 162 -11.04 14.65 4.46
C GLY A 162 -12.48 14.16 4.38
N ALA A 163 -13.04 13.61 5.47
CA ALA A 163 -14.42 13.09 5.48
C ALA A 163 -15.50 14.18 5.38
N GLU A 164 -15.22 15.38 5.88
CA GLU A 164 -16.16 16.52 5.88
C GLU A 164 -15.64 17.73 5.08
N ALA A 165 -14.48 17.59 4.43
CA ALA A 165 -13.83 18.67 3.70
C ALA A 165 -14.60 19.14 2.46
N GLU A 166 -14.58 20.44 2.22
CA GLU A 166 -15.09 21.05 0.98
C GLU A 166 -14.09 20.93 -0.18
N SER A 167 -12.82 20.66 0.13
CA SER A 167 -11.71 20.56 -0.82
C SER A 167 -11.01 19.21 -0.77
N ILE A 168 -10.57 18.72 -1.94
CA ILE A 168 -9.79 17.49 -2.10
C ILE A 168 -8.41 17.52 -1.44
N PHE A 169 -7.95 18.69 -0.99
CA PHE A 169 -6.60 18.90 -0.44
C PHE A 169 -6.56 18.92 1.09
N GLU A 170 -7.69 19.15 1.76
CA GLU A 170 -7.73 19.30 3.22
C GLU A 170 -7.33 18.01 3.95
N GLY A 171 -7.83 16.86 3.48
CA GLY A 171 -7.43 15.54 3.98
C GLY A 171 -5.91 15.33 3.84
N PRO A 172 -5.35 15.32 2.62
CA PRO A 172 -3.92 15.03 2.44
C PRO A 172 -2.99 15.99 3.19
N LEU A 173 -3.38 17.27 3.32
CA LEU A 173 -2.61 18.26 4.07
C LEU A 173 -2.64 18.01 5.59
N SER A 174 -3.79 17.58 6.11
CA SER A 174 -3.92 17.12 7.50
C SER A 174 -3.10 15.86 7.77
N GLY A 175 -3.16 14.88 6.87
CA GLY A 175 -2.31 13.69 6.93
C GLY A 175 -0.82 14.04 6.91
N PHE A 176 -0.40 14.98 6.05
CA PHE A 176 0.97 15.51 6.02
C PHE A 176 1.38 16.10 7.38
N ALA A 177 0.52 16.95 7.98
CA ALA A 177 0.80 17.54 9.28
C ALA A 177 0.92 16.48 10.39
N ALA A 178 0.04 15.46 10.38
CA ALA A 178 0.09 14.34 11.33
C ALA A 178 1.41 13.56 11.23
N VAL A 179 1.88 13.27 10.01
CA VAL A 179 3.19 12.64 9.80
C VAL A 179 4.29 13.50 10.39
N MET A 180 4.31 14.80 10.12
CA MET A 180 5.36 15.71 10.63
C MET A 180 5.39 15.78 12.16
N VAL A 181 4.24 15.71 12.83
CA VAL A 181 4.17 15.66 14.30
C VAL A 181 4.76 14.36 14.84
N VAL A 182 4.44 13.22 14.22
CA VAL A 182 5.00 11.92 14.61
C VAL A 182 6.50 11.87 14.31
N THR A 183 6.94 12.40 13.18
CA THR A 183 8.37 12.54 12.83
C THR A 183 9.11 13.43 13.81
N PHE A 184 8.50 14.53 14.28
CA PHE A 184 9.11 15.34 15.33
C PHE A 184 9.35 14.51 16.59
N ALA A 185 8.34 13.77 17.06
CA ALA A 185 8.47 12.90 18.23
C ALA A 185 9.56 11.84 18.02
N GLU A 186 9.56 11.16 16.87
CA GLU A 186 10.59 10.19 16.50
C GLU A 186 11.99 10.82 16.49
N SER A 187 12.15 12.05 15.99
CA SER A 187 13.44 12.73 15.92
C SER A 187 14.02 13.12 17.28
N VAL A 188 13.14 13.29 18.29
CA VAL A 188 13.49 13.56 19.69
C VAL A 188 13.81 12.25 20.42
N PHE A 189 12.99 11.22 20.25
CA PHE A 189 13.15 9.95 20.95
C PHE A 189 14.16 9.00 20.27
N GLN A 190 14.51 9.26 19.02
CA GLN A 190 15.46 8.50 18.20
C GLN A 190 15.19 6.99 18.26
N ILE A 191 13.95 6.60 17.91
CA ILE A 191 13.59 5.19 17.84
C ILE A 191 14.43 4.57 16.71
N GLY A 192 15.34 3.67 17.08
CA GLY A 192 16.28 3.05 16.14
C GLY A 192 15.57 2.46 14.91
N PRO A 193 16.21 2.46 13.73
CA PRO A 193 17.63 2.76 13.46
C PRO A 193 17.90 4.24 13.12
N PHE A 194 16.95 5.14 13.35
CA PHE A 194 17.02 6.50 12.82
C PHE A 194 17.69 7.47 13.81
N GLU A 195 18.75 8.11 13.34
CA GLU A 195 19.28 9.32 13.95
C GLU A 195 18.40 10.52 13.62
N THR A 196 18.50 11.63 14.37
CA THR A 196 17.64 12.82 14.20
C THR A 196 17.50 13.28 12.75
N ARG A 197 18.58 13.37 11.98
CA ARG A 197 18.51 13.77 10.55
C ARG A 197 17.82 12.72 9.69
N ALA A 198 18.11 11.44 9.93
CA ALA A 198 17.49 10.34 9.18
C ALA A 198 15.99 10.30 9.45
N GLY A 199 15.56 10.46 10.69
CA GLY A 199 14.16 10.53 11.08
C GLY A 199 13.36 11.56 10.27
N TRP A 200 13.88 12.78 10.14
CA TRP A 200 13.27 13.82 9.30
C TRP A 200 13.21 13.45 7.82
N VAL A 201 14.26 12.84 7.27
CA VAL A 201 14.29 12.42 5.85
C VAL A 201 13.25 11.34 5.58
N PHE A 202 13.17 10.32 6.45
CA PHE A 202 12.21 9.23 6.34
C PHE A 202 10.77 9.68 6.62
N GLY A 203 10.57 10.60 7.58
CA GLY A 203 9.28 11.24 7.81
C GLY A 203 8.79 12.05 6.61
N ALA A 204 9.65 12.91 6.06
CA ALA A 204 9.33 13.71 4.87
C ALA A 204 9.02 12.82 3.66
N LEU A 205 9.73 11.69 3.51
CA LEU A 205 9.44 10.70 2.48
C LEU A 205 7.99 10.18 2.59
N VAL A 206 7.55 9.77 3.78
CA VAL A 206 6.18 9.29 3.99
C VAL A 206 5.17 10.40 3.72
N ALA A 207 5.43 11.61 4.22
CA ALA A 207 4.53 12.76 4.06
C ALA A 207 4.28 13.12 2.59
N VAL A 208 5.29 12.96 1.73
CA VAL A 208 5.19 13.24 0.28
C VAL A 208 4.60 12.06 -0.50
N LEU A 209 4.98 10.82 -0.16
CA LEU A 209 4.61 9.65 -0.94
C LEU A 209 3.24 9.06 -0.57
N ALA A 210 2.79 9.21 0.67
CA ALA A 210 1.50 8.65 1.10
C ALA A 210 0.30 9.17 0.29
N PRO A 211 0.17 10.49 -0.03
CA PRO A 211 -0.89 10.99 -0.91
C PRO A 211 -0.89 10.38 -2.31
N LEU A 212 0.29 9.99 -2.83
CA LEU A 212 0.41 9.39 -4.16
C LEU A 212 -0.15 7.97 -4.20
N GLY A 213 -0.23 7.30 -3.04
CA GLY A 213 -0.77 5.94 -2.92
C GLY A 213 -2.19 5.80 -3.44
N ALA A 214 -3.09 6.69 -3.04
CA ALA A 214 -4.48 6.69 -3.47
C ALA A 214 -4.65 6.89 -4.99
N LEU A 215 -3.77 7.70 -5.60
CA LEU A 215 -3.73 7.92 -7.06
C LEU A 215 -3.28 6.65 -7.79
N VAL A 216 -2.23 6.00 -7.28
CA VAL A 216 -1.74 4.72 -7.84
C VAL A 216 -2.80 3.63 -7.71
N ALA A 217 -3.41 3.47 -6.53
CA ALA A 217 -4.49 2.50 -6.33
C ALA A 217 -5.69 2.73 -7.27
N SER A 218 -6.07 4.00 -7.50
CA SER A 218 -7.16 4.34 -8.42
C SER A 218 -6.79 4.08 -9.90
N SER A 219 -5.49 4.14 -10.25
CA SER A 219 -5.01 3.77 -11.59
C SER A 219 -5.02 2.25 -11.87
N LEU A 220 -4.97 1.45 -10.79
CA LEU A 220 -4.99 -0.02 -10.87
C LEU A 220 -6.37 -0.58 -11.16
N THR A 221 -7.42 0.20 -10.95
CA THR A 221 -8.83 -0.22 -11.04
C THR A 221 -9.55 0.49 -12.19
N PRO A 222 -10.70 -0.03 -12.67
CA PRO A 222 -11.46 0.63 -13.73
C PRO A 222 -11.84 2.08 -13.40
N THR A 223 -12.30 2.30 -12.17
CA THR A 223 -12.71 3.59 -11.59
C THR A 223 -12.20 3.72 -10.15
N SER A 224 -12.01 4.93 -9.64
CA SER A 224 -11.61 5.14 -8.23
C SER A 224 -12.57 4.47 -7.24
N GLU A 225 -13.88 4.46 -7.51
CA GLU A 225 -14.86 3.83 -6.62
C GLU A 225 -14.83 2.29 -6.65
N SER A 226 -14.25 1.68 -7.69
CA SER A 226 -14.18 0.21 -7.83
C SER A 226 -13.03 -0.44 -7.05
N ALA A 227 -12.18 0.37 -6.41
CA ALA A 227 -11.13 -0.14 -5.54
C ALA A 227 -11.75 -0.81 -4.31
N GLY A 228 -11.52 -2.11 -4.19
CA GLY A 228 -12.01 -2.89 -3.06
C GLY A 228 -11.34 -2.49 -1.74
N PRO A 229 -11.95 -2.84 -0.58
CA PRO A 229 -11.46 -2.44 0.74
C PRO A 229 -10.01 -2.83 1.01
N ALA A 230 -9.54 -3.96 0.50
CA ALA A 230 -8.16 -4.41 0.74
C ALA A 230 -7.14 -3.56 -0.04
N LEU A 231 -7.46 -3.17 -1.28
CA LEU A 231 -6.58 -2.29 -2.06
C LEU A 231 -6.50 -0.90 -1.42
N ARG A 232 -7.61 -0.40 -0.88
CA ARG A 232 -7.66 0.87 -0.14
C ARG A 232 -6.89 0.86 1.18
N ARG A 233 -6.58 -0.31 1.74
CA ARG A 233 -5.67 -0.43 2.90
C ARG A 233 -4.21 -0.56 2.52
N LEU A 234 -3.93 -0.85 1.24
CA LEU A 234 -2.58 -0.93 0.71
C LEU A 234 -2.18 0.34 -0.03
N ASP A 235 -3.06 1.31 -0.24
CA ASP A 235 -2.82 2.40 -1.19
C ASP A 235 -1.57 3.23 -0.87
N ALA A 236 -1.42 3.77 0.34
CA ALA A 236 -0.20 4.43 0.79
C ALA A 236 1.02 3.49 0.70
N TRP A 237 0.84 2.22 1.07
CA TRP A 237 1.89 1.21 1.04
C TRP A 237 2.40 0.92 -0.38
N LEU A 238 1.56 1.07 -1.42
CA LEU A 238 1.94 0.82 -2.83
C LEU A 238 3.16 1.62 -3.27
N VAL A 239 3.31 2.83 -2.72
CA VAL A 239 4.37 3.77 -3.08
C VAL A 239 5.39 3.88 -1.95
N VAL A 240 4.93 4.05 -0.72
CA VAL A 240 5.81 4.33 0.41
C VAL A 240 6.69 3.11 0.72
N ALA A 241 6.14 1.89 0.77
CA ALA A 241 6.89 0.73 1.26
C ALA A 241 8.08 0.34 0.38
N PRO A 242 7.98 0.28 -0.96
CA PRO A 242 9.13 -0.03 -1.81
C PRO A 242 10.25 1.01 -1.70
N VAL A 243 9.89 2.30 -1.68
CA VAL A 243 10.88 3.38 -1.59
C VAL A 243 11.52 3.42 -0.21
N TRP A 244 10.74 3.25 0.85
CA TRP A 244 11.23 3.12 2.22
C TRP A 244 12.19 1.95 2.36
N CYS A 245 11.81 0.76 1.89
CA CYS A 245 12.64 -0.44 1.99
C CYS A 245 14.00 -0.25 1.27
N TRP A 246 13.98 0.33 0.06
CA TRP A 246 15.19 0.65 -0.67
C TRP A 246 16.05 1.68 0.09
N MET A 247 15.47 2.79 0.55
CA MET A 247 16.21 3.82 1.30
C MET A 247 16.80 3.28 2.60
N LEU A 248 16.02 2.50 3.37
CA LEU A 248 16.46 1.89 4.62
C LEU A 248 17.65 0.95 4.40
N THR A 249 17.58 0.10 3.37
CA THR A 249 18.67 -0.83 3.05
C THR A 249 19.95 -0.08 2.71
N ASN A 250 19.86 1.02 1.95
CA ASN A 250 21.02 1.85 1.61
C ASN A 250 21.55 2.66 2.80
N TYR A 251 20.66 3.12 3.69
CA TYR A 251 21.02 3.84 4.91
C TYR A 251 21.82 2.94 5.85
N LEU A 252 21.29 1.75 6.16
CA LEU A 252 21.93 0.79 7.06
C LEU A 252 23.28 0.29 6.52
N ALA A 253 23.40 0.11 5.20
CA ALA A 253 24.67 -0.28 4.57
C ALA A 253 25.77 0.79 4.67
N ARG A 254 25.43 2.04 5.00
CA ARG A 254 26.40 3.14 5.17
C ARG A 254 26.67 3.46 6.63
N SER A 255 25.76 3.11 7.53
CA SER A 255 25.86 3.38 8.97
C SER A 255 26.47 2.22 9.77
N GLY A 256 26.54 1.02 9.20
CA GLY A 256 27.27 -0.13 9.75
C GLY A 256 28.69 -0.21 9.22
#